data_AF-A0A009SQP6-F1
#
_entry.id   AF-A0A009SQP6-F1
#
_cell.length_a   1.000
_cell.length_b   1.000
_cell.length_c   1.000
_cell.angle_alpha   90.00
_cell.angle_beta   90.00
_cell.angle_gamma   90.00
#
_symmetry.space_group_name_H-M   'P 1'
#
loop_
_entity.id
_entity.type
_entity.pdbx_description
1 polymer ?
#
loop_
_entity_poly.entity_id
_entity_poly.type
_entity_poly.pdbx_seq_one_letter_code
_entity_poly.pdbx_strand_id
1 'polypeptide(L)'
;MKKNAPYLFLSTCLISTYSFAEESWLNWQSNSISALYGKGFEVEPDTHETITFEHASSWKWGDLYLFVDTYWFDGEKTASQGHNAVYTEIAPLFSIGKLTNTNLSFGPVKDVLIATSFDLSIQDQPGYDDMWTYLVGPGFDLDIKGFDYFTLNFYYRIPDDGNTPSGQWQITPFWSYTVPFLKSSIIFDGYIDWVVN
;
A
#
# COMPACT_ATOMS: atom_id res chain seq x y z
N MET A 1 -6.03 9.84 38.56
CA MET A 1 -6.48 10.17 37.19
C MET A 1 -6.76 8.85 36.47
N LYS A 2 -8.01 8.59 36.08
CA LYS A 2 -8.39 7.35 35.37
C LYS A 2 -7.98 7.50 33.90
N LYS A 3 -7.14 6.59 33.40
CA LYS A 3 -6.85 6.47 31.97
C LYS A 3 -8.06 5.79 31.31
N ASN A 4 -8.79 6.53 30.48
CA ASN A 4 -9.86 5.96 29.66
C ASN A 4 -9.20 5.25 28.47
N ALA A 5 -9.59 4.00 28.22
CA ALA A 5 -9.19 3.28 27.02
C ALA A 5 -9.91 3.89 25.80
N PRO A 6 -9.23 4.20 24.69
CA PRO A 6 -9.90 4.65 23.48
C PRO A 6 -10.64 3.47 22.85
N TYR A 7 -11.91 3.71 22.49
CA TYR A 7 -12.71 2.76 21.71
C TYR A 7 -12.42 3.00 20.22
N LEU A 8 -11.93 1.97 19.53
CA LEU A 8 -11.79 1.96 18.08
C LEU A 8 -13.12 1.50 17.46
N PHE A 9 -13.80 2.37 16.73
CA PHE A 9 -14.92 1.97 15.87
C PHE A 9 -14.38 1.80 14.45
N LEU A 10 -14.22 0.55 14.02
CA LEU A 10 -13.89 0.19 12.64
C LEU A 10 -15.18 -0.25 11.94
N SER A 11 -15.60 0.48 10.91
CA SER A 11 -16.70 0.05 10.04
C SER A 11 -16.16 -0.15 8.63
N THR A 12 -15.93 -1.42 8.27
CA THR A 12 -15.51 -1.82 6.92
C THR A 12 -16.73 -2.26 6.12
N CYS A 13 -16.95 -1.68 4.94
CA CYS A 13 -17.96 -2.15 3.99
C CYS A 13 -17.24 -2.74 2.77
N LEU A 14 -17.35 -4.07 2.58
CA LEU A 14 -16.81 -4.77 1.41
C LEU A 14 -17.92 -4.90 0.36
N ILE A 15 -17.73 -4.28 -0.81
CA ILE A 15 -18.60 -4.43 -1.97
C ILE A 15 -17.80 -5.16 -3.06
N SER A 16 -18.06 -6.44 -3.25
CA SER A 16 -17.44 -7.22 -4.34
C SER A 16 -18.26 -7.07 -5.63
N THR A 17 -17.68 -6.50 -6.70
CA THR A 17 -18.25 -6.51 -8.05
C THR A 17 -17.52 -7.54 -8.91
N TYR A 18 -18.23 -8.58 -9.35
CA TYR A 18 -17.71 -9.53 -10.34
C TYR A 18 -18.01 -9.01 -11.74
N SER A 19 -16.99 -8.95 -12.61
CA SER A 19 -17.15 -8.67 -14.04
C SER A 19 -16.66 -9.88 -14.83
N PHE A 20 -17.52 -10.45 -15.68
CA PHE A 20 -17.19 -11.63 -16.49
C PHE A 20 -16.66 -11.19 -17.86
N ALA A 21 -15.39 -11.47 -18.16
CA ALA A 21 -14.82 -11.41 -19.50
C ALA A 21 -14.26 -12.80 -19.88
N GLU A 22 -14.51 -13.23 -21.12
CA GLU A 22 -14.32 -14.61 -21.63
C GLU A 22 -12.84 -15.05 -21.68
N GLU A 23 -11.90 -14.09 -21.70
CA GLU A 23 -10.44 -14.27 -21.57
C GLU A 23 -9.89 -13.04 -20.83
N SER A 24 -10.30 -12.86 -19.57
CA SER A 24 -9.91 -11.69 -18.79
C SER A 24 -8.40 -11.66 -18.55
N TRP A 25 -7.76 -10.53 -18.87
CA TRP A 25 -6.39 -10.27 -18.43
C TRP A 25 -6.32 -10.04 -16.91
N LEU A 26 -7.44 -9.69 -16.30
CA LEU A 26 -7.63 -9.56 -14.87
C LEU A 26 -8.04 -10.92 -14.28
N ASN A 27 -7.24 -11.47 -13.39
CA ASN A 27 -7.55 -12.71 -12.67
C ASN A 27 -8.57 -12.47 -11.57
N TRP A 28 -8.32 -11.46 -10.72
CA TRP A 28 -9.22 -11.03 -9.65
C TRP A 28 -8.94 -9.58 -9.28
N GLN A 29 -9.94 -8.92 -8.69
CA GLN A 29 -9.80 -7.61 -8.05
C GLN A 29 -10.61 -7.55 -6.75
N SER A 30 -10.17 -6.71 -5.83
CA SER A 30 -10.85 -6.32 -4.61
C SER A 30 -10.83 -4.80 -4.50
N ASN A 31 -11.92 -4.22 -3.99
CA ASN A 31 -12.02 -2.79 -3.71
C ASN A 31 -12.58 -2.63 -2.31
N SER A 32 -12.07 -1.66 -1.55
CA SER A 32 -12.55 -1.36 -0.21
C SER A 32 -12.64 0.16 0.00
N ILE A 33 -13.57 0.57 0.87
CA ILE A 33 -13.63 1.92 1.41
C ILE A 33 -13.69 1.79 2.94
N SER A 34 -12.84 2.51 3.64
CA SER A 34 -12.83 2.59 5.10
C SER A 34 -12.86 4.03 5.58
N ALA A 35 -13.52 4.24 6.72
CA ALA A 35 -13.44 5.47 7.49
C ALA A 35 -12.84 5.14 8.86
N LEU A 36 -11.77 5.85 9.22
CA LEU A 36 -10.93 5.59 10.38
C LEU A 36 -10.80 6.85 11.23
N TYR A 37 -10.62 6.65 12.54
CA TYR A 37 -10.26 7.69 13.50
C TYR A 37 -9.02 7.23 14.25
N GLY A 38 -7.94 8.00 14.17
CA GLY A 38 -6.65 7.66 14.77
C GLY A 38 -6.14 8.72 15.74
N LYS A 39 -5.25 8.30 16.64
CA LYS A 39 -4.53 9.17 17.59
C LYS A 39 -3.08 8.72 17.75
N GLY A 40 -2.20 9.64 18.12
CA GLY A 40 -0.80 9.36 18.40
C GLY A 40 0.02 9.14 17.12
N PHE A 41 -0.29 9.89 16.06
CA PHE A 41 0.54 9.92 14.85
C PHE A 41 1.87 10.61 15.13
N GLU A 42 2.96 10.04 14.61
CA GLU A 42 4.32 10.57 14.82
C GLU A 42 4.70 11.63 13.77
N VAL A 43 4.23 11.47 12.53
CA VAL A 43 4.59 12.32 11.39
C VAL A 43 3.54 13.42 11.15
N GLU A 44 2.27 13.03 11.19
CA GLU A 44 1.12 13.92 10.98
C GLU A 44 0.59 14.47 12.32
N PRO A 45 -0.31 15.48 12.30
CA PRO A 45 -1.01 15.94 13.50
C PRO A 45 -1.58 14.81 14.36
N ASP A 46 -1.56 14.98 15.70
CA ASP A 46 -1.75 13.90 16.67
C ASP A 46 -3.04 13.10 16.45
N THR A 47 -4.12 13.77 16.07
CA THR A 47 -5.43 13.17 15.86
C THR A 47 -5.95 13.55 14.47
N HIS A 48 -6.35 12.54 13.69
CA HIS A 48 -7.02 12.75 12.42
C HIS A 48 -8.03 11.66 12.08
N GLU A 49 -9.00 12.04 11.27
CA GLU A 49 -9.93 11.14 10.59
C GLU A 49 -9.41 10.84 9.19
N THR A 50 -9.52 9.59 8.75
CA THR A 50 -9.05 9.15 7.42
C THR A 50 -10.17 8.45 6.68
N ILE A 51 -10.41 8.84 5.43
CA ILE A 51 -11.15 8.02 4.47
C ILE A 51 -10.15 7.42 3.49
N THR A 52 -10.15 6.10 3.38
CA THR A 52 -9.29 5.35 2.47
C THR A 52 -10.14 4.65 1.43
N PHE A 53 -9.78 4.81 0.16
CA PHE A 53 -10.16 3.87 -0.90
C PHE A 53 -8.96 2.99 -1.22
N GLU A 54 -9.17 1.68 -1.29
CA GLU A 54 -8.12 0.72 -1.62
C GLU A 54 -8.57 -0.19 -2.77
N HIS A 55 -7.62 -0.51 -3.65
CA HIS A 55 -7.79 -1.45 -4.74
C HIS A 55 -6.61 -2.42 -4.78
N ALA A 56 -6.90 -3.71 -4.88
CA ALA A 56 -5.91 -4.75 -5.14
C ALA A 56 -6.38 -5.62 -6.30
N SER A 57 -5.50 -5.92 -7.25
CA SER A 57 -5.82 -6.81 -8.36
C SER A 57 -4.63 -7.64 -8.83
N SER A 58 -4.93 -8.84 -9.32
CA SER A 58 -3.97 -9.71 -9.99
C SER A 58 -4.31 -9.85 -11.45
N TRP A 59 -3.28 -9.81 -12.29
CA TRP A 59 -3.38 -9.82 -13.74
C TRP A 59 -2.49 -10.90 -14.34
N LYS A 60 -2.72 -11.21 -15.61
CA LYS A 60 -1.87 -12.10 -16.40
C LYS A 60 -0.43 -11.59 -16.57
N TRP A 61 -0.14 -10.32 -16.25
CA TRP A 61 1.18 -9.71 -16.36
C TRP A 61 1.86 -9.44 -15.01
N GLY A 62 1.14 -9.53 -13.90
CA GLY A 62 1.61 -9.01 -12.62
C GLY A 62 0.46 -8.67 -11.69
N ASP A 63 0.66 -7.71 -10.82
CA ASP A 63 -0.29 -7.32 -9.77
C ASP A 63 -0.33 -5.78 -9.66
N LEU A 64 -1.44 -5.24 -9.16
CA LEU A 64 -1.64 -3.81 -8.93
C LEU A 64 -2.26 -3.60 -7.56
N TYR A 65 -1.58 -2.81 -6.74
CA TYR A 65 -2.13 -2.27 -5.51
C TYR A 65 -2.23 -0.75 -5.63
N LEU A 66 -3.32 -0.17 -5.13
CA LEU A 66 -3.42 1.28 -4.96
C LEU A 66 -4.22 1.61 -3.72
N PHE A 67 -3.91 2.73 -3.10
CA PHE A 67 -4.81 3.36 -2.15
C PHE A 67 -4.79 4.88 -2.28
N VAL A 68 -5.88 5.50 -1.87
CA VAL A 68 -6.02 6.95 -1.74
C VAL A 68 -6.59 7.24 -0.36
N ASP A 69 -5.81 7.96 0.43
CA ASP A 69 -6.21 8.48 1.73
C ASP A 69 -6.59 9.96 1.62
N THR A 70 -7.66 10.33 2.32
CA THR A 70 -7.96 11.73 2.64
C THR A 70 -8.03 11.87 4.15
N TYR A 71 -7.21 12.78 4.68
CA TYR A 71 -7.10 13.05 6.12
C TYR A 71 -7.80 14.36 6.48
N TRP A 72 -8.38 14.43 7.68
CA TRP A 72 -8.84 15.68 8.31
C TRP A 72 -8.24 15.80 9.70
N PHE A 73 -7.46 16.85 9.92
CA PHE A 73 -6.74 17.08 11.17
C PHE A 73 -7.66 17.76 12.20
N ASP A 74 -7.78 17.22 13.41
CA ASP A 74 -8.71 17.67 14.46
C ASP A 74 -8.33 19.05 15.04
N GLY A 75 -8.69 20.12 14.32
CA GLY A 75 -8.38 21.50 14.68
C GLY A 75 -6.91 21.91 14.47
N GLU A 76 -6.06 20.95 14.07
CA GLU A 76 -4.66 21.15 13.74
C GLU A 76 -4.45 21.38 12.25
N LYS A 77 -3.21 21.72 11.86
CA LYS A 77 -2.82 21.89 10.46
C LYS A 77 -1.34 21.66 10.24
N THR A 78 -0.98 21.22 9.03
CA THR A 78 0.41 21.24 8.56
C THR A 78 0.68 22.52 7.76
N ALA A 79 1.97 22.89 7.62
CA ALA A 79 2.34 24.08 6.87
C ALA A 79 2.07 23.94 5.36
N SER A 80 2.21 22.73 4.82
CA SER A 80 2.10 22.45 3.40
C SER A 80 0.71 21.97 2.96
N GLN A 81 -0.06 21.32 3.84
CA GLN A 81 -1.37 20.75 3.47
C GLN A 81 -2.53 21.49 4.15
N GLY A 82 -2.29 22.27 5.20
CA GLY A 82 -3.37 22.95 5.91
C GLY A 82 -4.14 21.96 6.80
N HIS A 83 -5.48 22.03 6.77
CA HIS A 83 -6.35 21.26 7.69
C HIS A 83 -6.71 19.85 7.21
N ASN A 84 -6.36 19.51 5.97
CA ASN A 84 -6.62 18.23 5.37
C ASN A 84 -5.49 17.89 4.41
N ALA A 85 -5.29 16.60 4.14
CA ALA A 85 -4.28 16.14 3.22
C ALA A 85 -4.82 15.00 2.37
N VAL A 86 -4.25 14.83 1.17
CA VAL A 86 -4.50 13.68 0.32
C VAL A 86 -3.18 13.01 0.02
N TYR A 87 -3.13 11.71 0.26
CA TYR A 87 -1.97 10.87 -0.04
C TYR A 87 -2.41 9.64 -0.81
N THR A 88 -1.60 9.21 -1.77
CA THR A 88 -1.87 8.00 -2.55
C THR A 88 -0.58 7.29 -2.91
N GLU A 89 -0.66 5.96 -2.93
CA GLU A 89 0.34 5.11 -3.55
C GLU A 89 -0.31 4.25 -4.62
N ILE A 90 0.42 4.06 -5.72
CA ILE A 90 0.06 3.16 -6.82
C ILE A 90 1.27 2.26 -7.10
N ALA A 91 1.13 0.98 -6.80
CA ALA A 91 2.19 -0.02 -6.87
C ALA A 91 1.88 -1.12 -7.90
N PRO A 92 2.17 -0.91 -9.19
CA PRO A 92 2.20 -2.00 -10.16
C PRO A 92 3.47 -2.84 -9.98
N LEU A 93 3.29 -4.16 -9.92
CA LEU A 93 4.36 -5.14 -9.84
C LEU A 93 4.31 -6.01 -11.09
N PHE A 94 5.36 -5.97 -11.91
CA PHE A 94 5.42 -6.72 -13.16
C PHE A 94 6.15 -8.04 -12.96
N SER A 95 5.46 -9.15 -13.16
CA SER A 95 6.04 -10.48 -13.00
C SER A 95 6.80 -10.87 -14.26
N ILE A 96 8.11 -11.09 -14.13
CA ILE A 96 8.94 -11.52 -15.26
C ILE A 96 8.52 -12.93 -15.69
N GLY A 97 8.26 -13.84 -14.75
CA GLY A 97 7.83 -15.20 -15.06
C GLY A 97 6.52 -15.25 -15.86
N LYS A 98 5.51 -14.45 -15.47
CA LYS A 98 4.23 -14.32 -16.20
C LYS A 98 4.45 -13.68 -17.57
N LEU A 99 5.22 -12.59 -17.66
CA LEU A 99 5.46 -11.85 -18.91
C LEU A 99 6.26 -12.64 -19.94
N THR A 100 7.26 -13.41 -19.52
CA THR A 100 8.09 -14.22 -20.41
C THR A 100 7.63 -15.66 -20.54
N ASN A 101 6.53 -16.03 -19.88
CA ASN A 101 6.02 -17.40 -19.80
C ASN A 101 7.11 -18.41 -19.42
N THR A 102 7.96 -18.03 -18.45
CA THR A 102 9.13 -18.82 -18.03
C THR A 102 9.03 -19.13 -16.55
N ASN A 103 9.34 -20.36 -16.15
CA ASN A 103 9.43 -20.70 -14.74
C ASN A 103 10.75 -20.16 -14.16
N LEU A 104 10.66 -19.10 -13.35
CA LEU A 104 11.79 -18.46 -12.67
C LEU A 104 11.96 -18.92 -11.22
N SER A 105 11.25 -19.96 -10.79
CA SER A 105 11.34 -20.43 -9.40
C SER A 105 12.70 -21.05 -9.08
N PHE A 106 13.25 -20.69 -7.92
CA PHE A 106 14.47 -21.29 -7.37
C PHE A 106 14.48 -21.16 -5.84
N GLY A 107 14.67 -22.30 -5.14
CA GLY A 107 14.61 -22.31 -3.67
C GLY A 107 13.28 -21.72 -3.16
N PRO A 108 13.31 -20.71 -2.26
CA PRO A 108 12.10 -20.06 -1.77
C PRO A 108 11.52 -19.03 -2.75
N VAL A 109 12.18 -18.69 -3.85
CA VAL A 109 11.69 -17.71 -4.83
C VAL A 109 10.71 -18.39 -5.78
N LYS A 110 9.48 -17.86 -5.86
CA LYS A 110 8.44 -18.28 -6.82
C LYS A 110 8.55 -17.51 -8.13
N ASP A 111 8.85 -16.22 -8.04
CA ASP A 111 8.94 -15.33 -9.20
C ASP A 111 9.85 -14.13 -8.91
N VAL A 112 10.32 -13.49 -9.98
CA VAL A 112 11.08 -12.25 -9.95
C VAL A 112 10.24 -11.15 -10.58
N LEU A 113 10.19 -10.00 -9.92
CA LEU A 113 9.34 -8.88 -10.28
C LEU A 113 10.19 -7.67 -10.66
N ILE A 114 9.68 -6.86 -11.59
CA ILE A 114 10.01 -5.43 -11.66
C ILE A 114 8.99 -4.73 -10.78
N ALA A 115 9.42 -4.36 -9.57
CA ALA A 115 8.57 -3.67 -8.62
C ALA A 115 8.61 -2.16 -8.91
N THR A 116 7.44 -1.54 -8.95
CA THR A 116 7.30 -0.09 -9.02
C THR A 116 6.31 0.42 -7.99
N SER A 117 6.54 1.62 -7.47
CA SER A 117 5.52 2.40 -6.76
C SER A 117 5.60 3.85 -7.19
N PHE A 118 4.48 4.53 -7.06
CA PHE A 118 4.33 5.94 -7.29
C PHE A 118 3.53 6.53 -6.13
N ASP A 119 4.17 7.42 -5.39
CA ASP A 119 3.60 8.04 -4.21
C ASP A 119 3.34 9.51 -4.50
N LEU A 120 2.16 10.01 -4.16
CA LEU A 120 1.76 11.41 -4.32
C LEU A 120 1.18 11.95 -3.02
N SER A 121 1.69 13.09 -2.57
CA SER A 121 1.07 13.92 -1.54
C SER A 121 0.66 15.28 -2.12
N ILE A 122 -0.63 15.58 -2.05
CA ILE A 122 -1.18 16.85 -2.56
C ILE A 122 -1.01 17.94 -1.51
N GLN A 123 -0.43 19.06 -1.90
CA GLN A 123 -0.26 20.23 -1.05
C GLN A 123 -1.33 21.27 -1.38
N ASP A 124 -2.13 21.68 -0.38
CA ASP A 124 -3.25 22.63 -0.55
C ASP A 124 -2.88 24.06 -0.09
N GLN A 125 -1.63 24.30 0.31
CA GLN A 125 -1.18 25.62 0.78
C GLN A 125 -0.33 26.37 -0.26
N PRO A 126 -0.55 27.70 -0.45
CA PRO A 126 0.23 28.51 -1.38
C PRO A 126 1.74 28.47 -1.09
N GLY A 127 2.53 28.27 -2.14
CA GLY A 127 4.00 28.23 -2.05
C GLY A 127 4.59 26.85 -1.77
N TYR A 128 3.77 25.80 -1.76
CA TYR A 128 4.20 24.41 -1.71
C TYR A 128 3.77 23.70 -2.99
N ASP A 129 4.69 22.94 -3.59
CA ASP A 129 4.41 22.08 -4.74
C ASP A 129 4.06 20.66 -4.26
N ASP A 130 3.20 19.97 -5.02
CA ASP A 130 2.87 18.56 -4.79
C ASP A 130 4.14 17.69 -4.72
N MET A 131 4.14 16.74 -3.79
CA MET A 131 5.29 15.85 -3.59
C MET A 131 5.06 14.53 -4.31
N TRP A 132 5.98 14.20 -5.21
CA TRP A 132 5.98 12.95 -5.97
C TRP A 132 7.19 12.11 -5.57
N THR A 133 7.02 10.81 -5.40
CA THR A 133 8.14 9.87 -5.30
C THR A 133 7.91 8.70 -6.24
N TYR A 134 8.90 8.44 -7.11
CA TYR A 134 8.94 7.25 -7.92
C TYR A 134 9.83 6.19 -7.26
N LEU A 135 9.34 4.97 -7.21
CA LEU A 135 10.05 3.82 -6.66
C LEU A 135 10.18 2.77 -7.75
N VAL A 136 11.39 2.24 -7.95
CA VAL A 136 11.64 1.17 -8.91
C VAL A 136 12.75 0.25 -8.45
N GLY A 137 12.57 -1.06 -8.63
CA GLY A 137 13.66 -2.02 -8.43
C GLY A 137 13.19 -3.47 -8.46
N PRO A 138 14.04 -4.43 -8.05
CA PRO A 138 13.68 -5.83 -8.07
C PRO A 138 12.71 -6.19 -6.95
N GLY A 139 11.77 -7.08 -7.25
CA GLY A 139 10.90 -7.72 -6.26
C GLY A 139 10.97 -9.23 -6.35
N PHE A 140 10.57 -9.91 -5.27
CA PHE A 140 10.61 -11.37 -5.18
C PHE A 140 9.36 -11.89 -4.48
N ASP A 141 8.59 -12.71 -5.19
CA ASP A 141 7.53 -13.51 -4.57
C ASP A 141 8.14 -14.73 -3.91
N LEU A 142 7.85 -14.94 -2.63
CA LEU A 142 8.46 -15.99 -1.83
C LEU A 142 7.44 -17.07 -1.42
N ASP A 143 7.87 -18.33 -1.46
CA ASP A 143 7.16 -19.48 -0.93
C ASP A 143 7.56 -19.69 0.54
N ILE A 144 6.95 -18.90 1.43
CA ILE A 144 7.17 -19.01 2.86
C ILE A 144 6.03 -19.79 3.49
N LYS A 145 6.36 -20.97 4.04
CA LYS A 145 5.37 -21.85 4.68
C LYS A 145 4.50 -21.09 5.69
N GLY A 146 3.19 -21.18 5.49
CA GLY A 146 2.19 -20.57 6.34
C GLY A 146 1.53 -19.37 5.68
N PHE A 147 2.30 -18.52 5.01
CA PHE A 147 1.77 -17.33 4.35
C PHE A 147 0.95 -17.69 3.11
N ASP A 148 -0.13 -16.95 2.89
CA ASP A 148 -0.91 -17.00 1.65
C ASP A 148 -0.08 -16.38 0.51
N TYR A 149 0.58 -15.26 0.82
CA TYR A 149 1.64 -14.67 0.02
C TYR A 149 2.65 -13.95 0.92
N PHE A 150 3.88 -13.86 0.42
CA PHE A 150 4.92 -13.03 0.99
C PHE A 150 5.79 -12.52 -0.15
N THR A 151 5.89 -11.21 -0.28
CA THR A 151 6.65 -10.57 -1.35
C THR A 151 7.60 -9.56 -0.74
N LEU A 152 8.81 -9.48 -1.29
CA LEU A 152 9.86 -8.58 -0.84
C LEU A 152 10.33 -7.71 -2.00
N ASN A 153 10.09 -6.40 -1.91
CA ASN A 153 10.51 -5.42 -2.91
C ASN A 153 11.69 -4.60 -2.41
N PHE A 154 12.62 -4.31 -3.32
CA PHE A 154 13.75 -3.42 -3.09
C PHE A 154 13.64 -2.27 -4.08
N TYR A 155 13.29 -1.10 -3.61
CA TYR A 155 13.10 0.08 -4.42
C TYR A 155 14.29 1.03 -4.30
N TYR A 156 14.70 1.59 -5.43
CA TYR A 156 15.42 2.84 -5.46
C TYR A 156 14.41 3.99 -5.43
N ARG A 157 14.51 4.88 -4.45
CA ARG A 157 13.60 6.03 -4.29
C ARG A 157 14.11 7.22 -5.09
N ILE A 158 13.23 7.80 -5.89
CA ILE A 158 13.46 8.98 -6.72
C ILE A 158 12.40 10.02 -6.34
N PRO A 159 12.66 10.83 -5.30
CA PRO A 159 11.82 11.99 -4.99
C PRO A 159 11.89 13.02 -6.12
N ASP A 160 10.74 13.56 -6.49
CA ASP A 160 10.59 14.64 -7.47
C ASP A 160 9.82 15.80 -6.83
N ASP A 161 10.34 16.26 -5.69
CA ASP A 161 9.83 17.39 -4.90
C ASP A 161 10.82 18.58 -4.89
N GLY A 162 11.88 18.49 -5.71
CA GLY A 162 12.93 19.49 -5.85
C GLY A 162 13.86 19.67 -4.64
N ASN A 163 13.58 19.03 -3.50
CA ASN A 163 14.24 19.31 -2.22
C ASN A 163 14.81 18.08 -1.53
N THR A 164 14.25 16.89 -1.78
CA THR A 164 14.66 15.65 -1.15
C THR A 164 15.78 14.98 -1.97
N PRO A 165 16.93 14.66 -1.34
CA PRO A 165 18.00 13.96 -2.03
C PRO A 165 17.55 12.57 -2.52
N SER A 166 17.91 12.25 -3.77
CA SER A 166 17.82 10.88 -4.28
C SER A 166 18.96 10.00 -3.73
N GLY A 167 18.86 8.68 -3.93
CA GLY A 167 19.91 7.74 -3.53
C GLY A 167 19.51 6.79 -2.40
N GLN A 168 18.27 6.88 -1.92
CA GLN A 168 17.78 6.04 -0.84
C GLN A 168 17.23 4.73 -1.39
N TRP A 169 17.44 3.65 -0.63
CA TRP A 169 16.80 2.37 -0.91
C TRP A 169 15.63 2.16 0.05
N GLN A 170 14.56 1.53 -0.41
CA GLN A 170 13.46 1.09 0.42
C GLN A 170 13.26 -0.40 0.27
N ILE A 171 13.15 -1.09 1.40
CA ILE A 171 12.85 -2.51 1.46
C ILE A 171 11.42 -2.65 1.96
N THR A 172 10.54 -3.15 1.10
CA THR A 172 9.11 -3.30 1.37
C THR A 172 8.70 -4.77 1.35
N PRO A 173 8.66 -5.46 2.51
CA PRO A 173 7.91 -6.71 2.62
C PRO A 173 6.41 -6.41 2.70
N PHE A 174 5.61 -7.24 2.03
CA PHE A 174 4.17 -7.32 2.25
C PHE A 174 3.72 -8.77 2.25
N TRP A 175 2.73 -9.08 3.09
CA TRP A 175 2.37 -10.46 3.40
C TRP A 175 0.91 -10.60 3.80
N SER A 176 0.42 -11.85 3.73
CA SER A 176 -0.85 -12.23 4.32
C SER A 176 -0.77 -13.65 4.89
N TYR A 177 -1.44 -13.84 6.03
CA TYR A 177 -1.53 -15.11 6.73
C TYR A 177 -2.96 -15.33 7.23
N THR A 178 -3.66 -16.32 6.65
CA THR A 178 -5.04 -16.64 7.00
C THR A 178 -5.12 -17.79 8.00
N VAL A 179 -5.85 -17.56 9.11
CA VAL A 179 -6.23 -18.62 10.05
C VAL A 179 -7.74 -18.86 10.04
N PRO A 180 -8.19 -20.13 10.04
CA PRO A 180 -9.61 -20.43 10.13
C PRO A 180 -10.15 -20.04 11.51
N PHE A 181 -11.32 -19.39 11.54
CA PHE A 181 -12.01 -19.03 12.78
C PHE A 181 -13.52 -19.23 12.65
N LEU A 182 -14.03 -20.27 13.30
CA LEU A 182 -15.43 -20.69 13.22
C LEU A 182 -15.89 -20.94 11.77
N LYS A 183 -16.82 -20.12 11.26
CA LYS A 183 -17.33 -20.16 9.88
C LYS A 183 -16.73 -19.07 9.00
N SER A 184 -15.66 -18.43 9.48
CA SER A 184 -14.98 -17.30 8.86
C SER A 184 -13.46 -17.51 8.92
N SER A 185 -12.73 -16.49 8.47
CA SER A 185 -11.27 -16.46 8.56
C SER A 185 -10.84 -15.20 9.30
N ILE A 186 -9.74 -15.29 10.03
CA ILE A 186 -8.99 -14.13 10.51
C ILE A 186 -7.77 -14.00 9.59
N ILE A 187 -7.56 -12.81 9.06
CA ILE A 187 -6.45 -12.50 8.17
C ILE A 187 -5.48 -11.61 8.95
N PHE A 188 -4.20 -11.98 8.92
CA PHE A 188 -3.09 -11.17 9.39
C PHE A 188 -2.27 -10.75 8.18
N ASP A 189 -2.48 -9.53 7.72
CA ASP A 189 -1.76 -8.94 6.59
C ASP A 189 -1.09 -7.63 6.99
N GLY A 190 -0.27 -7.11 6.09
CA GLY A 190 0.40 -5.83 6.25
C GLY A 190 1.59 -5.68 5.34
N TYR A 191 2.18 -4.50 5.41
CA TYR A 191 3.44 -4.16 4.76
C TYR A 191 4.29 -3.29 5.69
N ILE A 192 5.56 -3.14 5.36
CA ILE A 192 6.49 -2.23 6.05
C ILE A 192 7.28 -1.50 4.97
N ASP A 193 7.43 -0.19 5.11
CA ASP A 193 8.38 0.56 4.29
C ASP A 193 9.63 0.89 5.09
N TRP A 194 10.72 0.18 4.80
CA TRP A 194 11.99 0.40 5.47
C TRP A 194 12.98 1.13 4.57
N VAL A 195 13.12 2.43 4.78
CA VAL A 195 14.07 3.29 4.05
C VAL A 195 15.47 3.19 4.68
N VAL A 196 16.48 2.93 3.83
CA VAL A 196 17.90 2.79 4.20
C VAL A 196 18.79 3.66 3.31
N ASN A 197 19.89 4.16 3.90
CA ASN A 197 20.93 4.98 3.26
C ASN A 197 22.27 4.25 3.26
#